data_AF-A0A2S5R2S6-F1
#
_entry.id   AF-A0A2S5R2S6-F1
#
_cell.length_a   1.000
_cell.length_b   1.000
_cell.length_c   1.000
_cell.angle_alpha   90.00
_cell.angle_beta   90.00
_cell.angle_gamma   90.00
#
_symmetry.space_group_name_H-M   'P 1'
#
loop_
_entity.id
_entity.type
_entity.pdbx_description
1 polymer ?
#
loop_
_entity_poly.entity_id
_entity_poly.type
_entity_poly.pdbx_seq_one_letter_code
_entity_poly.pdbx_strand_id
1 'polypeptide(L)'
;MAHLTFKQYLESREQLLKAIENTPTAVIEYEVKKYCTLAVGENDTEKELVSLKPTQKIIVEWRYDDINNPTPLSIQFSGVSTLTEDEQYSTFWTGNKLTKWLLRHAQQGVNNGHKV
;
A
#
# COMPACT_ATOMS: atom_id res chain seq x y z
N MET A 1 -43.88 -5.32 0.26
CA MET A 1 -42.44 -5.65 0.26
C MET A 1 -42.10 -6.22 -1.09
N ALA A 2 -41.21 -5.60 -1.85
CA ALA A 2 -40.89 -6.04 -3.22
C ALA A 2 -40.10 -7.35 -3.16
N HIS A 3 -40.67 -8.44 -3.68
CA HIS A 3 -39.98 -9.71 -3.85
C HIS A 3 -39.11 -9.61 -5.11
N LEU A 4 -37.80 -9.48 -4.93
CA LEU A 4 -36.85 -9.60 -6.03
C LEU A 4 -36.96 -11.01 -6.62
N THR A 5 -37.06 -11.09 -7.94
CA THR A 5 -36.98 -12.38 -8.63
C THR A 5 -35.58 -12.96 -8.45
N PHE A 6 -35.46 -14.29 -8.44
CA PHE A 6 -34.17 -14.98 -8.26
C PHE A 6 -33.08 -14.49 -9.24
N LYS A 7 -33.50 -14.11 -10.46
CA LYS A 7 -32.62 -13.52 -11.48
C LYS A 7 -32.10 -12.13 -11.08
N GLN A 8 -32.96 -11.26 -10.57
CA GLN A 8 -32.56 -9.94 -10.07
C GLN A 8 -31.67 -10.03 -8.84
N TYR A 9 -31.89 -11.03 -7.98
CA TYR A 9 -31.00 -11.31 -6.84
C TYR A 9 -29.59 -11.69 -7.32
N LEU A 10 -29.47 -12.58 -8.30
CA LEU A 10 -28.17 -12.97 -8.88
C LEU A 10 -27.45 -11.79 -9.55
N GLU A 11 -28.17 -11.00 -10.35
CA GLU A 11 -27.60 -9.81 -11.02
C GLU A 11 -27.12 -8.77 -9.99
N SER A 12 -27.89 -8.54 -8.92
CA SER A 12 -27.48 -7.61 -7.85
C SER A 12 -26.26 -8.11 -7.08
N ARG A 13 -26.15 -9.43 -6.84
CA ARG A 13 -25.01 -10.03 -6.15
C ARG A 13 -23.73 -9.93 -6.98
N GLU A 14 -23.80 -10.19 -8.28
CA GLU A 14 -22.64 -10.05 -9.19
C GLU A 14 -22.18 -8.60 -9.31
N GLN A 15 -23.11 -7.64 -9.34
CA GLN A 15 -22.78 -6.22 -9.33
C GLN A 15 -22.08 -5.79 -8.02
N LEU A 16 -22.53 -6.30 -6.88
CA LEU A 16 -21.87 -6.05 -5.59
C LEU A 16 -20.46 -6.66 -5.55
N LEU A 17 -20.27 -7.87 -6.09
CA LEU A 17 -18.94 -8.50 -6.19
C LEU A 17 -18.00 -7.70 -7.10
N LYS A 18 -18.47 -7.24 -8.26
CA LYS A 18 -17.70 -6.36 -9.16
C LYS A 18 -17.39 -5.01 -8.53
N ALA A 19 -18.27 -4.47 -7.70
CA ALA A 19 -18.02 -3.23 -6.98
C ALA A 19 -16.93 -3.41 -5.90
N ILE A 20 -16.85 -4.58 -5.28
CA ILE A 20 -15.78 -4.93 -4.32
C ILE A 20 -14.43 -5.13 -5.02
N GLU A 21 -14.40 -5.60 -6.28
CA GLU A 21 -13.15 -5.70 -7.05
C GLU A 21 -12.53 -4.33 -7.35
N ASN A 22 -13.33 -3.26 -7.35
CA ASN A 22 -12.88 -1.89 -7.62
C ASN A 22 -12.45 -1.13 -6.35
N THR A 23 -11.87 -1.79 -5.35
CA THR A 23 -11.33 -1.05 -4.20
C THR A 23 -10.21 -0.12 -4.67
N PRO A 24 -10.27 1.18 -4.37
CA PRO A 24 -9.27 2.12 -4.86
C PRO A 24 -7.89 1.79 -4.29
N THR A 25 -6.95 1.50 -5.17
CA THR A 25 -5.53 1.41 -4.84
C THR A 25 -4.79 2.66 -5.31
N ALA A 26 -3.81 3.12 -4.55
CA ALA A 26 -2.93 4.21 -4.96
C ALA A 26 -1.47 3.85 -4.70
N VAL A 27 -0.63 4.13 -5.68
CA VAL A 27 0.83 3.98 -5.54
C VAL A 27 1.39 5.35 -5.20
N ILE A 28 2.07 5.45 -4.05
CA ILE A 28 2.64 6.70 -3.55
C ILE A 28 4.14 6.54 -3.38
N GLU A 29 4.90 7.45 -3.96
CA GLU A 29 6.35 7.54 -3.80
C GLU A 29 6.71 8.44 -2.61
N TYR A 30 7.67 8.00 -1.81
CA TYR A 30 8.20 8.72 -0.67
C TYR A 30 9.73 8.79 -0.76
N GLU A 31 10.29 9.99 -0.69
CA GLU A 31 11.73 10.20 -0.66
C GLU A 31 12.23 10.27 0.78
N VAL A 32 13.26 9.49 1.10
CA VAL A 32 13.85 9.41 2.44
C VAL A 32 14.66 10.66 2.76
N LYS A 33 14.38 11.29 3.92
CA LYS A 33 15.02 12.55 4.34
C LYS A 33 16.33 12.36 5.09
N LYS A 34 16.46 11.23 5.78
CA LYS A 34 17.59 10.92 6.67
C LYS A 34 17.82 9.42 6.71
N TYR A 35 19.02 9.00 7.11
CA TYR A 35 19.31 7.59 7.35
C TYR A 35 18.29 6.98 8.31
N CYS A 36 17.69 5.87 7.92
CA CYS A 36 16.68 5.16 8.71
C CYS A 36 16.63 3.69 8.34
N THR A 37 15.88 2.93 9.12
CA THR A 37 15.67 1.49 8.87
C THR A 37 14.18 1.22 8.86
N LEU A 38 13.71 0.54 7.82
CA LEU A 38 12.34 0.09 7.68
C LEU A 38 12.28 -1.42 7.86
N ALA A 39 11.36 -1.89 8.69
CA ALA A 39 11.10 -3.31 8.85
C ALA A 39 10.02 -3.73 7.84
N VAL A 40 10.36 -4.67 6.97
CA VAL A 40 9.47 -5.29 5.97
C VAL A 40 9.37 -6.79 6.22
N GLY A 41 8.40 -7.46 5.63
CA GLY A 41 8.13 -8.88 5.83
C GLY A 41 6.70 -9.16 6.28
N GLU A 42 6.31 -10.43 6.21
CA GLU A 42 4.94 -10.87 6.48
C GLU A 42 4.58 -10.82 7.96
N ASN A 43 5.56 -11.12 8.84
CA ASN A 43 5.36 -11.26 10.28
C ASN A 43 6.51 -10.61 11.07
N ASP A 44 6.27 -10.27 12.34
CA ASP A 44 7.29 -9.61 13.19
C ASP A 44 8.50 -10.52 13.51
N THR A 45 8.34 -11.84 13.41
CA THR A 45 9.39 -12.85 13.62
C THR A 45 10.31 -13.03 12.41
N GLU A 46 9.79 -12.80 11.20
CA GLU A 46 10.48 -12.98 9.91
C GLU A 46 10.65 -11.63 9.21
N LYS A 47 10.88 -10.57 10.00
CA LYS A 47 11.08 -9.23 9.46
C LYS A 47 12.49 -9.07 8.90
N GLU A 48 12.57 -8.47 7.74
CA GLU A 48 13.79 -7.97 7.15
C GLU A 48 13.95 -6.48 7.48
N LEU A 49 15.17 -6.08 7.82
CA LEU A 49 15.50 -4.69 8.15
C LEU A 49 16.21 -4.03 6.97
N VAL A 50 15.47 -3.22 6.23
CA VAL A 50 16.00 -2.48 5.08
C VAL A 50 16.59 -1.16 5.58
N SER A 51 17.90 -0.99 5.39
CA SER A 51 18.61 0.25 5.72
C SER A 51 18.54 1.23 4.56
N LEU A 52 17.98 2.41 4.83
CA LEU A 52 17.71 3.45 3.85
C LEU A 52 18.58 4.68 4.10
N LYS A 53 19.05 5.28 3.02
CA LYS A 53 19.86 6.49 2.97
C LYS A 53 18.99 7.66 2.49
N PRO A 54 19.38 8.91 2.80
CA PRO A 54 18.75 10.08 2.19
C PRO A 54 18.68 9.95 0.66
N THR A 55 17.67 10.57 0.04
CA THR A 55 17.37 10.58 -1.41
C THR A 55 16.94 9.24 -2.03
N GLN A 56 17.02 8.13 -1.28
CA GLN A 56 16.41 6.87 -1.72
C GLN A 56 14.89 6.95 -1.66
N LYS A 57 14.21 6.15 -2.49
CA LYS A 57 12.77 6.20 -2.64
C LYS A 57 12.11 4.93 -2.11
N ILE A 58 10.99 5.11 -1.42
CA ILE A 58 10.09 4.07 -0.96
C ILE A 58 8.79 4.25 -1.74
N ILE A 59 8.37 3.23 -2.47
CA ILE A 59 7.12 3.25 -3.23
C ILE A 59 6.16 2.32 -2.51
N VAL A 60 5.04 2.86 -2.02
CA VAL A 60 4.05 2.08 -1.27
C VAL A 60 2.76 2.04 -2.06
N GLU A 61 2.26 0.82 -2.28
CA GLU A 61 0.92 0.60 -2.80
C GLU A 61 -0.07 0.52 -1.63
N TRP A 62 -1.06 1.39 -1.64
CA TRP A 62 -2.08 1.52 -0.62
C TRP A 62 -3.43 1.07 -1.15
N ARG A 63 -4.16 0.28 -0.37
CA ARG A 63 -5.58 -0.02 -0.59
C ARG A 63 -6.44 0.80 0.36
N TYR A 64 -7.32 1.61 -0.20
CA TYR A 64 -8.20 2.48 0.57
C TYR A 64 -9.55 1.80 0.83
N ASP A 65 -9.53 0.73 1.64
CA ASP A 65 -10.76 0.16 2.21
C ASP A 65 -11.45 1.19 3.14
N ASP A 66 -10.63 1.98 3.85
CA ASP A 66 -11.02 3.16 4.62
C ASP A 66 -10.12 4.33 4.20
N ILE A 67 -10.74 5.46 3.82
CA ILE A 67 -10.05 6.69 3.40
C ILE A 67 -9.09 7.20 4.48
N ASN A 68 -9.42 7.01 5.75
CA ASN A 68 -8.64 7.53 6.87
C ASN A 68 -7.54 6.57 7.33
N ASN A 69 -7.61 5.31 6.94
CA ASN A 69 -6.67 4.28 7.35
C ASN A 69 -6.43 3.29 6.19
N PRO A 70 -5.71 3.72 5.15
CA PRO A 70 -5.38 2.84 4.04
C PRO A 70 -4.51 1.68 4.50
N THR A 71 -4.71 0.52 3.89
CA THR A 71 -3.93 -0.69 4.15
C THR A 71 -2.76 -0.77 3.17
N PRO A 72 -1.51 -0.91 3.63
CA PRO A 72 -0.39 -1.10 2.71
C PRO A 72 -0.43 -2.52 2.12
N LEU A 73 -0.34 -2.62 0.79
CA LEU A 73 -0.31 -3.89 0.06
C LEU A 73 1.12 -4.33 -0.23
N SER A 74 1.92 -3.42 -0.79
CA SER A 74 3.29 -3.70 -1.20
C SER A 74 4.19 -2.48 -0.98
N ILE A 75 5.47 -2.75 -0.73
CA ILE A 75 6.53 -1.75 -0.59
C ILE A 75 7.64 -2.11 -1.56
N GLN A 76 8.04 -1.16 -2.39
CA GLN A 76 9.21 -1.26 -3.27
C GLN A 76 10.23 -0.20 -2.89
N PHE A 77 11.48 -0.46 -3.23
CA PHE A 77 12.58 0.46 -2.97
C PHE A 77 13.32 0.77 -4.26
N SER A 78 13.61 2.06 -4.48
CA SER A 78 14.43 2.50 -5.61
C SER A 78 15.69 3.20 -5.12
N GLY A 79 16.81 2.89 -5.77
CA GLY A 79 18.14 3.38 -5.40
C GLY A 79 18.79 2.67 -4.20
N VAL A 80 18.25 1.52 -3.77
CA VAL A 80 18.84 0.66 -2.72
C VAL A 80 19.64 -0.46 -3.37
N SER A 81 20.97 -0.34 -3.38
CA SER A 81 21.86 -1.27 -4.10
C SER A 81 21.82 -2.72 -3.61
N THR A 82 21.27 -2.98 -2.42
CA THR A 82 21.15 -4.33 -1.85
C THR A 82 19.87 -5.05 -2.24
N LEU A 83 18.92 -4.36 -2.87
CA LEU A 83 17.61 -4.89 -3.23
C LEU A 83 17.38 -4.73 -4.73
N THR A 84 16.54 -5.60 -5.30
CA THR A 84 16.15 -5.48 -6.72
C THR A 84 15.01 -4.46 -6.83
N GLU A 85 15.07 -3.54 -7.80
CA GLU A 85 14.07 -2.45 -7.91
C GLU A 85 12.65 -2.96 -8.20
N ASP A 86 12.52 -4.14 -8.81
CA ASP A 86 11.23 -4.78 -9.10
C ASP A 86 10.69 -5.62 -7.93
N GLU A 87 11.47 -5.78 -6.86
CA GLU A 87 11.10 -6.64 -5.74
C GLU A 87 10.07 -5.95 -4.85
N GLN A 88 8.94 -6.64 -4.65
CA GLN A 88 7.85 -6.19 -3.80
C GLN A 88 7.94 -6.86 -2.44
N TYR A 89 8.03 -6.04 -1.40
CA TYR A 89 8.04 -6.49 -0.02
C TYR A 89 6.66 -6.28 0.60
N SER A 90 6.20 -7.28 1.34
CA SER A 90 5.03 -7.14 2.20
C SER A 90 5.39 -6.38 3.49
N THR A 91 4.38 -5.92 4.22
CA THR A 91 4.60 -5.33 5.54
C THR A 91 3.56 -5.83 6.54
N PHE A 92 4.04 -6.23 7.71
CA PHE A 92 3.21 -6.54 8.87
C PHE A 92 2.72 -5.28 9.60
N TRP A 93 3.11 -4.08 9.15
CA TRP A 93 2.69 -2.84 9.80
C TRP A 93 1.26 -2.48 9.40
N THR A 94 0.48 -2.04 10.37
CA THR A 94 -0.81 -1.40 10.11
C THR A 94 -0.59 -0.09 9.34
N GLY A 95 -1.58 0.31 8.54
CA GLY A 95 -1.51 1.54 7.75
C GLY A 95 -1.15 2.76 8.58
N ASN A 96 -1.86 2.97 9.69
CA ASN A 96 -1.53 4.02 10.66
C ASN A 96 -0.07 4.02 11.15
N LYS A 97 0.51 2.84 11.39
CA LYS A 97 1.90 2.73 11.85
C LYS A 97 2.87 3.12 10.74
N LEU A 98 2.66 2.60 9.53
CA LEU A 98 3.50 2.92 8.37
C LEU A 98 3.39 4.39 7.98
N THR A 99 2.18 4.96 7.94
CA THR A 99 1.98 6.39 7.64
C THR A 99 2.70 7.29 8.65
N LYS A 100 2.58 7.01 9.96
CA LYS A 100 3.31 7.78 10.99
C LYS A 100 4.82 7.69 10.83
N TRP A 101 5.33 6.51 10.45
CA TRP A 101 6.74 6.32 10.20
C TRP A 101 7.20 7.10 8.95
N LEU A 102 6.46 7.00 7.84
CA LEU A 102 6.76 7.72 6.60
C LEU A 102 6.76 9.23 6.81
N LEU A 103 5.78 9.79 7.53
CA LEU A 103 5.74 11.22 7.85
C LEU A 103 6.97 11.69 8.65
N ARG A 104 7.55 10.81 9.47
CA ARG A 104 8.73 11.11 10.31
C ARG A 104 10.05 10.97 9.55
N HIS A 105 10.13 10.08 8.59
CA HIS A 105 11.39 9.66 7.96
C HIS A 105 11.50 9.99 6.47
N ALA A 106 10.39 10.27 5.80
CA ALA A 106 10.31 10.54 4.38
C ALA A 106 9.44 11.78 4.07
N GLN A 107 9.51 12.25 2.84
CA GLN A 107 8.54 13.19 2.24
C GLN A 107 7.80 12.48 1.13
N GLN A 108 6.50 12.69 1.06
CA GLN A 108 5.73 12.25 -0.09
C GLN A 108 6.21 13.02 -1.32
N GLY A 109 6.60 12.29 -2.37
CA GLY A 109 6.89 12.85 -3.68
C GLY A 109 5.60 13.35 -4.36
N VAL A 110 5.74 14.15 -5.43
CA VAL A 110 4.59 14.63 -6.19
C VAL A 110 3.91 13.41 -6.85
N ASN A 111 2.70 13.08 -6.40
CA ASN A 111 1.91 11.94 -6.90
C ASN A 111 1.71 12.02 -8.43
N ASN A 112 2.32 11.09 -9.16
CA ASN A 112 1.97 10.81 -10.55
C ASN A 112 1.12 9.53 -10.61
N GLY A 113 -0.20 9.68 -10.52
CA GLY A 113 -1.14 8.67 -11.01
C GLY A 113 -2.14 8.13 -10.01
N HIS A 114 -3.39 8.59 -10.12
CA HIS A 114 -4.52 7.66 -10.03
C HIS A 114 -4.41 6.72 -11.24
N LYS A 115 -4.33 5.40 -11.02
CA LYS A 115 -4.71 4.45 -12.07
C LYS A 115 -6.24 4.50 -12.13
N VAL A 116 -6.74 5.10 -13.21
CA VAL A 116 -8.16 5.10 -13.61
C VAL A 116 -8.44 3.80 -14.35
#